data_AF-A0A5U9KY77-F1
#
_entry.id   AF-A0A5U9KY77-F1
#
_cell.length_a   1.000
_cell.length_b   1.000
_cell.length_c   1.000
_cell.angle_alpha   90.00
_cell.angle_beta   90.00
_cell.angle_gamma   90.00
#
_symmetry.space_group_name_H-M   'P 1'
#
loop_
_entity.id
_entity.type
_entity.pdbx_description
1 polymer ?
#
loop_
_entity_poly.entity_id
_entity_poly.type
_entity_poly.pdbx_seq_one_letter_code
_entity_poly.pdbx_strand_id
1 'polypeptide(L)'
;LQAIDNYLRPLNYRIVSNETQAVYYAGFCEMNRDARSQLMNQFKDIISSLLPLLEWLQLIQETQGRESTLTAGDYIRLSEIITRVEDNQSLQQRLNQLSSDRFFNCKSDSIDLQLKQIFRRLKEHGYVRQPNAGQQIFIATGKIDYLIDAIRFIRDEEHLPVEDMPPVQQELL
;
A
#
# COMPACT_ATOMS: atom_id res chain seq x y z
N LEU A 1 -28.70 -2.03 -1.35
CA LEU A 1 -28.16 -2.88 -2.44
C LEU A 1 -28.62 -2.41 -3.82
N GLN A 2 -29.92 -2.31 -4.09
CA GLN A 2 -30.45 -1.90 -5.41
C GLN A 2 -30.01 -0.50 -5.89
N ALA A 3 -29.93 0.48 -4.99
CA ALA A 3 -29.45 1.83 -5.32
C ALA A 3 -27.95 1.88 -5.66
N ILE A 4 -27.15 0.98 -5.06
CA ILE A 4 -25.71 0.87 -5.29
C ILE A 4 -25.46 0.12 -6.60
N ASP A 5 -26.22 -0.95 -6.89
CA ASP A 5 -26.15 -1.67 -8.17
C ASP A 5 -26.50 -0.75 -9.35
N ASN A 6 -27.51 0.11 -9.18
CA ASN A 6 -27.89 1.11 -10.20
C ASN A 6 -26.82 2.20 -10.41
N TYR A 7 -26.06 2.54 -9.38
CA TYR A 7 -24.94 3.48 -9.47
C TYR A 7 -23.69 2.86 -10.14
N LEU A 8 -23.52 1.55 -9.98
CA LEU A 8 -22.37 0.81 -10.51
C LEU A 8 -22.54 0.36 -11.97
N ARG A 9 -23.78 0.15 -12.43
CA ARG A 9 -24.07 -0.27 -13.83
C ARG A 9 -23.50 0.66 -14.91
N PRO A 10 -23.60 2.00 -14.81
CA PRO A 10 -22.97 2.91 -15.78
C PRO A 10 -21.44 2.81 -15.80
N LEU A 11 -20.83 2.29 -14.73
CA LEU A 11 -19.39 2.08 -14.58
C LEU A 11 -18.97 0.64 -14.99
N ASN A 12 -19.89 -0.13 -15.58
CA ASN A 12 -19.75 -1.55 -15.94
C ASN A 12 -19.51 -2.49 -14.75
N TYR A 13 -19.86 -2.06 -13.54
CA TYR A 13 -19.80 -2.88 -12.33
C TYR A 13 -21.21 -3.34 -11.91
N ARG A 14 -21.28 -4.53 -11.31
CA ARG A 14 -22.44 -5.08 -10.60
C ARG A 14 -22.02 -5.53 -9.23
N ILE A 15 -22.95 -5.57 -8.29
CA ILE A 15 -22.69 -6.17 -6.99
C ILE A 15 -22.79 -7.70 -7.13
N VAL A 16 -21.73 -8.40 -6.75
CA VAL A 16 -21.64 -9.86 -6.66
C VAL A 16 -21.46 -10.23 -5.20
N SER A 17 -22.06 -11.34 -4.76
CA SER A 17 -21.86 -11.87 -3.42
C SER A 17 -21.23 -13.24 -3.46
N ASN A 18 -20.60 -13.65 -2.36
CA ASN A 18 -20.24 -15.05 -2.17
C ASN A 18 -21.50 -15.93 -2.02
N GLU A 19 -21.34 -17.26 -2.10
CA GLU A 19 -22.45 -18.22 -2.06
C GLU A 19 -23.31 -18.11 -0.79
N THR A 20 -22.69 -17.66 0.31
CA THR A 20 -23.36 -17.47 1.61
C THR A 20 -23.99 -16.07 1.77
N GLN A 21 -23.90 -15.19 0.77
CA GLN A 21 -24.36 -13.80 0.79
C GLN A 21 -23.83 -12.95 1.96
N ALA A 22 -22.74 -13.39 2.58
CA ALA A 22 -22.11 -12.73 3.71
C ALA A 22 -21.21 -11.56 3.29
N VAL A 23 -20.72 -11.57 2.04
CA VAL A 23 -19.79 -10.57 1.51
C VAL A 23 -20.24 -10.12 0.13
N TYR A 24 -20.13 -8.83 -0.15
CA TYR A 24 -20.48 -8.20 -1.42
C TYR A 24 -19.25 -7.49 -2.01
N TYR A 25 -18.97 -7.73 -3.29
CA TYR A 25 -17.90 -7.09 -4.05
C TYR A 25 -18.40 -6.63 -5.42
N ALA A 26 -17.67 -5.73 -6.09
CA ALA A 26 -18.04 -5.22 -7.41
C ALA A 26 -17.42 -6.12 -8.50
N GLY A 27 -18.24 -6.84 -9.26
CA GLY A 27 -17.83 -7.64 -10.43
C GLY A 27 -18.28 -6.98 -11.74
N PHE A 28 -17.63 -7.26 -12.88
CA PHE A 28 -18.01 -6.66 -14.16
C PHE A 28 -19.22 -7.36 -14.82
N CYS A 29 -20.00 -6.62 -15.62
CA CYS A 29 -21.21 -7.14 -16.27
C CYS A 29 -20.94 -7.97 -17.54
N GLU A 30 -20.04 -7.53 -18.43
CA GLU A 30 -19.65 -8.28 -19.63
C GLU A 30 -18.16 -8.03 -19.96
N MET A 31 -17.41 -9.11 -20.24
CA MET A 31 -15.98 -9.05 -20.57
C MET A 31 -15.74 -9.41 -22.03
N ASN A 32 -15.48 -8.40 -22.88
CA ASN A 32 -14.79 -8.62 -24.16
C ASN A 32 -13.26 -8.74 -23.93
N ARG A 33 -12.51 -9.47 -24.77
CA ARG A 33 -11.06 -9.71 -24.64
C ARG A 33 -10.24 -8.42 -24.49
N ASP A 34 -10.62 -7.36 -25.20
CA ASP A 34 -9.93 -6.05 -25.12
C ASP A 34 -10.17 -5.35 -23.78
N ALA A 35 -11.39 -5.45 -23.23
CA ALA A 35 -11.72 -4.92 -21.92
C ALA A 35 -10.94 -5.64 -20.81
N ARG A 36 -10.73 -6.97 -20.94
CA ARG A 36 -9.92 -7.75 -20.01
C ARG A 36 -8.46 -7.30 -19.96
N SER A 37 -7.85 -7.03 -21.11
CA SER A 37 -6.46 -6.58 -21.17
C SER A 37 -6.29 -5.19 -20.55
N GLN A 38 -7.20 -4.26 -20.84
CA GLN A 38 -7.19 -2.92 -20.24
C GLN A 38 -7.41 -2.96 -18.73
N LEU A 39 -8.30 -3.82 -18.25
CA LEU A 39 -8.54 -4.01 -16.82
C LEU A 39 -7.36 -4.64 -16.10
N MET A 40 -6.72 -5.64 -16.71
CA MET A 40 -5.50 -6.23 -16.16
C MET A 40 -4.37 -5.20 -16.07
N ASN A 41 -4.26 -4.30 -17.04
CA ASN A 41 -3.29 -3.21 -16.98
C ASN A 41 -3.62 -2.21 -15.86
N GLN A 42 -4.89 -1.80 -15.71
CA GLN A 42 -5.30 -0.93 -14.60
C GLN A 42 -5.11 -1.60 -13.24
N PHE A 43 -5.38 -2.90 -13.14
CA PHE A 43 -5.17 -3.67 -11.92
C PHE A 43 -3.68 -3.79 -11.59
N LYS A 44 -2.82 -4.03 -12.58
CA LYS A 44 -1.36 -3.98 -12.42
C LYS A 44 -0.88 -2.61 -11.97
N ASP A 45 -1.43 -1.54 -12.54
CA ASP A 45 -1.09 -0.17 -12.11
C ASP A 45 -1.50 0.07 -10.66
N ILE A 46 -2.68 -0.40 -10.25
CA ILE A 46 -3.13 -0.34 -8.85
C ILE A 46 -2.18 -1.12 -7.94
N ILE A 47 -1.89 -2.40 -8.24
CA ILE A 47 -0.96 -3.21 -7.44
C ILE A 47 0.43 -2.55 -7.37
N SER A 48 0.95 -2.05 -8.48
CA SER A 48 2.24 -1.36 -8.53
C SER A 48 2.29 -0.14 -7.62
N SER A 49 1.15 0.52 -7.40
CA SER A 49 1.03 1.65 -6.46
C SER A 49 0.87 1.22 -5.00
N LEU A 50 0.49 -0.03 -4.73
CA LEU A 50 0.32 -0.58 -3.38
C LEU A 50 1.62 -1.15 -2.80
N LEU A 51 2.48 -1.75 -3.64
CA LEU A 51 3.78 -2.31 -3.22
C LEU A 51 4.68 -1.32 -2.44
N PRO A 52 4.93 -0.08 -2.91
CA PRO A 52 5.75 0.88 -2.16
C PRO A 52 5.09 1.28 -0.83
N LEU A 53 3.76 1.25 -0.73
CA LEU A 53 3.06 1.54 0.51
C LEU A 53 3.19 0.39 1.53
N LEU A 54 3.15 -0.86 1.05
CA LEU A 54 3.41 -2.04 1.87
C LEU A 54 4.84 -2.04 2.41
N GLU A 55 5.82 -1.79 1.55
CA GLU A 55 7.22 -1.69 1.94
C GLU A 55 7.43 -0.59 2.99
N TRP A 56 6.80 0.57 2.80
CA TRP A 56 6.81 1.63 3.80
C TRP A 56 6.22 1.18 5.15
N LEU A 57 5.10 0.47 5.15
CA LEU A 57 4.49 -0.05 6.39
C LEU A 57 5.45 -0.98 7.14
N GLN A 58 6.12 -1.88 6.43
CA GLN A 58 7.09 -2.80 7.01
C GLN A 58 8.31 -2.06 7.58
N LEU A 59 8.83 -1.07 6.84
CA LEU A 59 9.94 -0.24 7.29
C LEU A 59 9.60 0.53 8.57
N ILE A 60 8.40 1.12 8.65
CA ILE A 60 7.94 1.81 9.87
C ILE A 60 7.77 0.84 11.04
N GLN A 61 7.19 -0.33 10.81
CA GLN A 61 7.01 -1.33 11.87
C GLN A 61 8.35 -1.77 12.47
N GLU A 62 9.34 -2.02 11.61
CA GLU A 62 10.69 -2.41 12.02
C GLU A 62 11.42 -1.29 12.79
N THR A 63 11.35 -0.05 12.31
CA THR A 63 11.99 1.09 13.01
C THR A 63 11.39 1.36 14.38
N GLN A 64 10.09 1.09 14.57
CA GLN A 64 9.42 1.30 15.85
C GLN A 64 9.50 0.08 16.79
N GLY A 65 9.98 -1.08 16.32
CA GLY A 65 10.03 -2.31 17.10
C GLY A 65 8.66 -2.77 17.60
N ARG A 66 7.58 -2.42 16.89
CA ARG A 66 6.20 -2.76 17.27
C ARG A 66 5.83 -4.14 16.73
N GLU A 67 5.25 -4.97 17.60
CA GLU A 67 4.66 -6.25 17.17
C GLU A 67 3.36 -6.04 16.37
N SER A 68 2.64 -4.95 16.62
CA SER A 68 1.40 -4.60 15.90
C SER A 68 1.67 -3.73 14.68
N THR A 69 0.89 -3.97 13.61
CA THR A 69 0.86 -3.10 12.43
C THR A 69 0.32 -1.72 12.77
N LEU A 70 0.79 -0.70 12.06
CA LEU A 70 0.29 0.67 12.16
C LEU A 70 -1.24 0.71 11.92
N THR A 71 -1.97 1.41 12.79
CA THR A 71 -3.44 1.59 12.66
C THR A 71 -3.85 3.05 12.81
N ALA A 72 -5.08 3.40 12.43
CA ALA A 72 -5.60 4.75 12.58
C ALA A 72 -5.42 5.31 14.00
N GLY A 73 -4.96 6.56 14.08
CA GLY A 73 -4.72 7.24 15.35
C GLY A 73 -3.30 7.04 15.90
N ASP A 74 -2.53 6.08 15.36
CA ASP A 74 -1.14 5.90 15.78
C ASP A 74 -0.28 7.10 15.46
N TYR A 75 0.55 7.48 16.43
CA TYR A 75 1.57 8.52 16.27
C TYR A 75 2.84 7.96 15.65
N ILE A 76 3.36 8.70 14.69
CA ILE A 76 4.59 8.42 13.96
C ILE A 76 5.51 9.63 14.12
N ARG A 77 6.64 9.45 14.81
CA ARG A 77 7.64 10.50 15.03
C ARG A 77 8.77 10.33 14.03
N LEU A 78 8.88 11.26 13.08
CA LEU A 78 9.87 11.18 12.00
C LEU A 78 11.30 11.16 12.53
N SER A 79 11.58 11.92 13.59
CA SER A 79 12.89 11.98 14.22
C SER A 79 13.37 10.62 14.72
N GLU A 80 12.46 9.80 15.27
CA GLU A 80 12.80 8.45 15.74
C GLU A 80 13.13 7.53 14.56
N ILE A 81 12.40 7.66 13.45
CA ILE A 81 12.64 6.88 12.23
C ILE A 81 13.99 7.26 11.62
N ILE A 82 14.32 8.55 11.54
CA ILE A 82 15.61 9.05 11.04
C ILE A 82 16.75 8.39 11.81
N THR A 83 16.74 8.51 13.14
CA THR A 83 17.79 7.92 14.00
C THR A 83 17.91 6.41 13.79
N ARG A 84 16.78 5.69 13.76
CA ARG A 84 16.77 4.23 13.56
C ARG A 84 17.31 3.79 12.20
N VAL A 85 17.03 4.57 11.15
CA VAL A 85 17.55 4.29 9.81
C VAL A 85 19.04 4.63 9.74
N GLU A 86 19.49 5.75 10.33
CA GLU A 86 20.91 6.12 10.39
C GLU A 86 21.77 5.05 11.07
N ASP A 87 21.23 4.35 12.07
CA ASP A 87 21.93 3.29 12.81
C ASP A 87 21.87 1.90 12.14
N ASN A 88 21.13 1.73 11.03
CA ASN A 88 20.92 0.42 10.40
C ASN A 88 21.08 0.46 8.87
N GLN A 89 22.17 -0.13 8.39
CA GLN A 89 22.51 -0.15 6.95
C GLN A 89 21.47 -0.85 6.08
N SER A 90 20.80 -1.89 6.56
CA SER A 90 19.74 -2.59 5.82
C SER A 90 18.52 -1.68 5.63
N LEU A 91 18.13 -0.95 6.69
CA LEU A 91 17.05 0.04 6.62
C LEU A 91 17.40 1.19 5.67
N GLN A 92 18.66 1.63 5.63
CA GLN A 92 19.10 2.66 4.67
C GLN A 92 18.96 2.19 3.23
N GLN A 93 19.38 0.97 2.92
CA GLN A 93 19.26 0.41 1.57
C GLN A 93 17.80 0.31 1.13
N ARG A 94 16.93 -0.18 2.02
CA ARG A 94 15.48 -0.27 1.76
C ARG A 94 14.85 1.11 1.61
N LEU A 95 15.22 2.08 2.44
CA LEU A 95 14.77 3.47 2.31
C LEU A 95 15.18 4.07 0.96
N ASN A 96 16.43 3.86 0.53
CA ASN A 96 16.93 4.35 -0.75
C ASN A 96 16.07 3.81 -1.91
N GLN A 97 15.84 2.49 -1.95
CA GLN A 97 15.00 1.84 -2.95
C GLN A 97 13.56 2.39 -2.91
N LEU A 98 12.94 2.40 -1.73
CA LEU A 98 11.59 2.89 -1.49
C LEU A 98 11.42 4.35 -1.94
N SER A 99 12.35 5.23 -1.56
CA SER A 99 12.25 6.66 -1.85
C SER A 99 12.33 6.96 -3.35
N SER A 100 13.06 6.14 -4.12
CA SER A 100 13.22 6.26 -5.56
C SER A 100 12.01 5.75 -6.37
N ASP A 101 11.12 4.97 -5.74
CA ASP A 101 9.92 4.44 -6.38
C ASP A 101 9.05 5.56 -6.98
N ARG A 102 8.36 5.29 -8.09
CA ARG A 102 7.55 6.27 -8.81
C ARG A 102 6.51 6.96 -7.93
N PHE A 103 5.95 6.26 -6.94
CA PHE A 103 4.98 6.81 -6.00
C PHE A 103 5.61 7.96 -5.17
N PHE A 104 6.81 7.75 -4.64
CA PHE A 104 7.50 8.72 -3.79
C PHE A 104 8.32 9.75 -4.58
N ASN A 105 8.98 9.30 -5.64
CA ASN A 105 9.76 10.04 -6.62
C ASN A 105 10.78 10.99 -5.97
N CYS A 106 11.56 10.46 -5.02
CA CYS A 106 12.67 11.17 -4.40
C CYS A 106 13.94 10.98 -5.23
N LYS A 107 14.76 12.04 -5.32
CA LYS A 107 16.06 12.03 -6.02
C LYS A 107 17.24 12.35 -5.09
N SER A 108 16.98 12.47 -3.80
CA SER A 108 18.00 12.81 -2.81
C SER A 108 18.55 11.53 -2.19
N ASP A 109 19.84 11.54 -1.87
CA ASP A 109 20.52 10.48 -1.11
C ASP A 109 20.55 10.76 0.41
N SER A 110 19.99 11.90 0.84
CA SER A 110 19.91 12.24 2.26
C SER A 110 18.70 11.57 2.91
N ILE A 111 18.94 10.79 3.97
CA ILE A 111 17.90 10.10 4.75
C ILE A 111 16.79 11.06 5.21
N ASP A 112 17.16 12.24 5.72
CA ASP A 112 16.20 13.26 6.16
C ASP A 112 15.32 13.75 5.01
N LEU A 113 15.92 14.05 3.84
CA LEU A 113 15.17 14.52 2.67
C LEU A 113 14.27 13.43 2.07
N GLN A 114 14.75 12.18 2.05
CA GLN A 114 13.97 11.02 1.60
C GLN A 114 12.75 10.79 2.49
N LEU A 115 12.94 10.73 3.80
CA LEU A 115 11.84 10.52 4.74
C LEU A 115 10.85 11.69 4.72
N LYS A 116 11.32 12.94 4.66
CA LYS A 116 10.44 14.11 4.47
C LYS A 116 9.62 14.01 3.18
N GLN A 117 10.24 13.60 2.07
CA GLN A 117 9.56 13.43 0.79
C GLN A 117 8.49 12.32 0.87
N ILE A 118 8.83 11.17 1.45
CA ILE A 118 7.89 10.05 1.66
C ILE A 118 6.67 10.51 2.47
N PHE A 119 6.90 11.12 3.63
CA PHE A 119 5.80 11.59 4.48
C PHE A 119 4.99 12.72 3.85
N ARG A 120 5.61 13.56 3.02
CA ARG A 120 4.90 14.57 2.23
C ARG A 120 3.91 13.90 1.27
N ARG A 121 4.35 12.89 0.52
CA ARG A 121 3.50 12.12 -0.41
C ARG A 121 2.39 11.37 0.32
N LEU A 122 2.71 10.70 1.44
CA LEU A 122 1.70 10.02 2.25
C LEU A 122 0.62 10.99 2.76
N LYS A 123 1.01 12.21 3.13
CA LYS A 123 0.08 13.28 3.52
C LYS A 123 -0.77 13.77 2.34
N GLU A 124 -0.15 14.03 1.18
CA GLU A 124 -0.84 14.40 -0.07
C GLU A 124 -1.91 13.36 -0.45
N HIS A 125 -1.60 12.07 -0.27
CA HIS A 125 -2.50 10.96 -0.56
C HIS A 125 -3.44 10.58 0.61
N GLY A 126 -3.36 11.27 1.76
CA GLY A 126 -4.27 11.09 2.89
C GLY A 126 -4.02 9.85 3.77
N TYR A 127 -2.87 9.19 3.64
CA TYR A 127 -2.47 8.05 4.50
C TYR A 127 -2.07 8.49 5.91
N VAL A 128 -1.49 9.69 6.01
CA VAL A 128 -1.15 10.32 7.29
C VAL A 128 -1.62 11.75 7.31
N ARG A 129 -1.83 12.29 8.51
CA ARG A 129 -2.00 13.74 8.72
C ARG A 129 -0.93 14.27 9.65
N GLN A 130 -0.59 15.53 9.50
CA GLN A 130 0.36 16.23 10.36
C GLN A 130 -0.42 17.26 11.19
N PRO A 131 -0.63 17.05 12.50
CA PRO A 131 -1.44 17.95 13.32
C PRO A 131 -0.83 19.35 13.45
N ASN A 132 0.49 19.43 13.49
CA ASN A 132 1.24 20.67 13.60
C ASN A 132 2.37 20.66 12.57
N ALA A 133 2.36 21.63 11.65
CA ALA A 133 3.36 21.73 10.59
C ALA A 133 4.79 21.97 11.10
N GLY A 134 4.95 22.55 12.30
CA GLY A 134 6.25 22.79 12.94
C GLY A 134 6.82 21.55 13.65
N GLN A 135 6.04 20.48 13.78
CA GLN A 135 6.47 19.24 14.42
C GLN A 135 6.61 18.14 13.38
N GLN A 136 7.64 17.31 13.49
CA GLN A 136 7.80 16.13 12.64
C GLN A 136 7.02 14.93 13.19
N ILE A 137 5.77 15.16 13.58
CA ILE A 137 4.87 14.17 14.16
C ILE A 137 3.67 14.02 13.24
N PHE A 138 3.39 12.78 12.85
CA PHE A 138 2.29 12.40 11.97
C PHE A 138 1.35 11.45 12.70
N ILE A 139 0.09 11.44 12.28
CA ILE A 139 -0.94 10.53 12.76
C ILE A 139 -1.44 9.70 11.58
N ALA A 140 -1.41 8.38 11.71
CA ALA A 140 -1.99 7.46 10.74
C ALA A 140 -3.51 7.66 10.61
N THR A 141 -4.04 7.61 9.39
CA THR A 141 -5.49 7.70 9.14
C THR A 141 -6.09 6.31 8.90
N GLY A 142 -7.42 6.20 8.90
CA GLY A 142 -8.12 4.95 8.53
C GLY A 142 -7.82 4.44 7.12
N LYS A 143 -7.19 5.26 6.26
CA LYS A 143 -6.72 4.82 4.95
C LYS A 143 -5.59 3.79 5.06
N ILE A 144 -4.84 3.79 6.17
CA ILE A 144 -3.85 2.75 6.48
C ILE A 144 -4.52 1.41 6.74
N ASP A 145 -5.57 1.39 7.57
CA ASP A 145 -6.30 0.15 7.86
C ASP A 145 -6.92 -0.43 6.58
N TYR A 146 -7.56 0.43 5.77
CA TYR A 146 -8.08 0.05 4.45
C TYR A 146 -7.00 -0.51 3.52
N LEU A 147 -5.82 0.10 3.49
CA LEU A 147 -4.69 -0.38 2.69
C LEU A 147 -4.26 -1.79 3.12
N ILE A 148 -4.15 -2.04 4.43
CA ILE A 148 -3.78 -3.34 4.98
C ILE A 148 -4.84 -4.38 4.61
N ASP A 149 -6.12 -4.06 4.77
CA ASP A 149 -7.22 -4.97 4.42
C ASP A 149 -7.28 -5.25 2.92
N ALA A 150 -7.03 -4.24 2.07
CA ALA A 150 -6.94 -4.42 0.63
C ALA A 150 -5.76 -5.33 0.24
N ILE A 151 -4.59 -5.17 0.86
CA ILE A 151 -3.43 -6.03 0.62
C ILE A 151 -3.70 -7.47 1.08
N ARG A 152 -4.36 -7.65 2.23
CA ARG A 152 -4.78 -8.98 2.72
C ARG A 152 -5.77 -9.62 1.77
N PHE A 153 -6.80 -8.89 1.36
CA PHE A 153 -7.78 -9.37 0.39
C PHE A 153 -7.12 -9.78 -0.94
N ILE A 154 -6.21 -8.95 -1.47
CA ILE A 154 -5.44 -9.29 -2.67
C ILE A 154 -4.63 -10.56 -2.43
N ARG A 155 -3.89 -10.68 -1.32
CA ARG A 155 -3.10 -11.88 -1.01
C ARG A 155 -3.96 -13.14 -0.87
N ASP A 156 -5.12 -13.03 -0.23
CA ASP A 156 -6.01 -14.15 0.05
C ASP A 156 -6.78 -14.60 -1.21
N GLU A 157 -7.05 -13.68 -2.14
CA GLU A 157 -7.74 -13.94 -3.42
C GLU A 157 -6.75 -14.27 -4.56
N GLU A 158 -5.48 -13.83 -4.48
CA GLU A 158 -4.39 -14.15 -5.42
C GLU A 158 -3.85 -15.58 -5.19
N HIS A 159 -4.65 -16.57 -5.54
CA HIS A 159 -4.15 -17.74 -6.29
C HIS A 159 -4.03 -17.38 -7.79
N LEU A 160 -3.48 -16.20 -8.11
CA LEU A 160 -3.21 -15.82 -9.49
C LEU A 160 -1.91 -16.51 -9.91
N PRO A 161 -1.90 -17.27 -11.02
CA PRO A 161 -0.73 -17.99 -11.46
C PRO A 161 0.33 -16.95 -11.85
N VAL A 162 1.31 -16.76 -10.98
CA VAL A 162 2.56 -16.12 -11.35
C VAL A 162 3.36 -17.19 -12.10
N GLU A 163 3.03 -17.41 -13.36
CA GLU A 163 4.04 -17.96 -14.27
C GLU A 163 5.19 -16.94 -14.32
N ASP A 164 6.38 -17.45 -14.04
CA ASP A 164 7.70 -16.81 -14.08
C ASP A 164 8.03 -15.76 -13.00
N MET A 165 8.02 -16.17 -11.73
CA MET A 165 9.05 -15.68 -10.79
C MET A 165 10.21 -16.69 -10.75
N PRO A 166 11.48 -16.26 -10.89
CA PRO A 166 12.61 -17.16 -10.74
C PRO A 166 12.58 -17.81 -9.34
N PRO A 167 12.97 -19.09 -9.23
CA PRO A 167 12.84 -19.82 -7.99
C PRO A 167 13.63 -19.11 -6.89
N VAL A 168 12.93 -18.66 -5.86
CA VAL A 168 13.55 -18.34 -4.58
C VAL A 168 14.07 -19.67 -4.05
N GLN A 169 15.39 -19.86 -4.16
CA GLN A 169 16.07 -21.02 -3.59
C GLN A 169 15.85 -20.99 -2.08
N GLN A 170 14.99 -21.89 -1.60
CA GLN A 170 14.95 -22.26 -0.19
C GLN A 170 16.24 -23.00 0.11
N GLU A 171 17.15 -22.31 0.80
CA GLU A 171 18.24 -22.99 1.49
C GLU A 171 17.66 -23.91 2.56
N LEU A 172 18.18 -25.13 2.53
CA LEU A 172 17.71 -26.34 3.19
C LEU A 172 17.91 -26.28 4.72
N LEU A 173 16.91 -26.80 5.43
CA LEU A 173 17.11 -27.56 6.67
C LEU A 173 16.66 -29.00 6.42
#